data_AF-A0A1G2UGA3-F1
#
_entry.id   AF-A0A1G2UGA3-F1
#
_cell.length_a   1.000
_cell.length_b   1.000
_cell.length_c   1.000
_cell.angle_alpha   90.00
_cell.angle_beta   90.00
_cell.angle_gamma   90.00
#
_symmetry.space_group_name_H-M   'P 1'
#
loop_
_entity.id
_entity.type
_entity.pdbx_description
1 polymer ?
#
loop_
_entity_poly.entity_id
_entity_poly.type
_entity_poly.pdbx_seq_one_letter_code
_entity_poly.pdbx_strand_id
1 'polypeptide(L)' 'MTKKIRRKNFLASEGRSLATGLQGQLTAEEWLYLYGQIKDDLVGAQTDIFASFETNIRNRYKVLVMDTVAL' A
#
# COMPACT_ATOMS: atom_id res chain seq x y z
N MET A 1 10.28 5.49 20.49
CA MET A 1 9.35 5.32 19.35
C MET A 1 8.33 4.22 19.64
N THR A 2 7.03 4.57 19.68
CA THR A 2 5.94 3.64 20.04
C THR A 2 5.70 2.59 18.94
N LYS A 3 5.10 1.43 19.29
CA LYS A 3 4.80 0.34 18.33
C LYS A 3 3.95 0.84 17.13
N LYS A 4 3.02 1.77 17.38
CA LYS A 4 2.14 2.36 16.34
C LYS A 4 2.92 3.16 15.29
N ILE A 5 3.92 3.95 15.70
CA ILE A 5 4.75 4.74 14.77
C ILE A 5 5.62 3.81 13.90
N ARG A 6 6.19 2.74 14.48
CA ARG A 6 6.96 1.75 13.70
C ARG A 6 6.12 1.10 12.61
N ARG A 7 4.89 0.70 12.94
CA ARG A 7 3.94 0.10 11.98
C ARG A 7 3.62 1.05 10.83
N LYS A 8 3.35 2.32 11.13
CA LYS A 8 3.08 3.35 10.11
C LYS A 8 4.28 3.56 9.19
N ASN A 9 5.48 3.68 9.74
CA ASN A 9 6.69 3.87 8.93
C ASN A 9 7.00 2.66 8.04
N PHE A 10 6.82 1.45 8.57
CA PHE A 10 6.93 0.22 7.79
C PHE A 10 5.95 0.22 6.62
N LEU A 11 4.66 0.45 6.88
CA LEU A 11 3.64 0.49 5.83
C LEU A 11 3.89 1.61 4.81
N ALA A 12 4.40 2.78 5.23
CA ALA A 12 4.76 3.84 4.30
C ALA A 12 5.89 3.42 3.34
N SER A 13 6.92 2.74 3.88
CA SER A 13 8.04 2.22 3.08
C SER A 13 7.57 1.16 2.10
N GLU A 14 6.80 0.17 2.58
CA GLU A 14 6.26 -0.90 1.75
C GLU A 14 5.31 -0.36 0.67
N GLY A 15 4.46 0.60 1.04
CA GLY A 15 3.50 1.20 0.13
C GLY A 15 4.19 1.97 -1.00
N ARG A 16 5.29 2.67 -0.69
CA ARG A 16 6.12 3.31 -1.70
C ARG A 16 6.73 2.27 -2.66
N SER A 17 7.36 1.22 -2.14
CA SER A 17 7.99 0.18 -2.97
C SER A 17 6.97 -0.44 -3.93
N LEU A 18 5.81 -0.85 -3.41
CA LEU A 18 4.76 -1.46 -4.24
C LEU A 18 4.16 -0.47 -5.25
N ALA A 19 3.94 0.79 -4.85
CA ALA A 19 3.44 1.83 -5.76
C ALA A 19 4.40 2.16 -6.91
N THR A 20 5.71 1.99 -6.71
CA THR A 20 6.71 2.15 -7.77
C THR A 20 6.98 0.86 -8.55
N GLY A 21 6.36 -0.27 -8.16
CA GLY A 21 6.55 -1.57 -8.80
C GLY A 21 7.81 -2.31 -8.34
N LEU A 22 8.42 -1.88 -7.23
CA LEU A 22 9.48 -2.62 -6.57
C LEU A 22 8.87 -3.72 -5.69
N GLN A 23 9.58 -4.84 -5.58
CA GLN A 23 9.19 -5.92 -4.70
C GLN A 23 9.41 -5.51 -3.24
N GLY A 24 8.33 -5.52 -2.45
CA GLY A 24 8.36 -5.31 -1.01
C GLY A 24 8.47 -6.61 -0.24
N GLN A 25 8.47 -6.49 1.09
CA GLN A 25 8.25 -7.62 2.00
C GLN A 25 6.78 -8.05 2.00
N LEU A 26 5.86 -7.10 1.76
CA LEU A 26 4.44 -7.36 1.60
C LEU A 26 4.07 -7.53 0.12
N THR A 27 3.12 -8.40 -0.14
CA THR A 27 2.34 -8.38 -1.38
C THR A 27 1.42 -7.14 -1.41
N ALA A 28 0.92 -6.80 -2.60
CA ALA A 28 -0.06 -5.73 -2.76
C ALA A 28 -1.32 -5.96 -1.90
N GLU A 29 -1.79 -7.20 -1.83
CA GLU A 29 -2.99 -7.59 -1.08
C GLU A 29 -2.79 -7.44 0.43
N GLU A 30 -1.66 -7.92 0.95
CA GLU A 30 -1.30 -7.77 2.37
C GLU A 30 -1.16 -6.30 2.74
N TRP A 31 -0.55 -5.50 1.87
CA TRP A 31 -0.41 -4.06 2.10
C TRP A 31 -1.79 -3.37 2.16
N LEU A 32 -2.66 -3.64 1.19
CA LEU A 32 -4.01 -3.07 1.15
C LEU A 32 -4.84 -3.45 2.38
N TYR A 33 -4.74 -4.70 2.82
CA TYR A 33 -5.39 -5.17 4.04
C TYR A 33 -4.90 -4.41 5.27
N LEU A 34 -3.58 -4.28 5.45
CA LEU A 34 -2.99 -3.60 6.60
C LEU A 34 -3.25 -2.09 6.57
N TYR A 35 -3.26 -1.47 5.39
CA TYR A 35 -3.64 -0.07 5.21
C TYR A 35 -5.09 0.18 5.67
N GLY A 36 -6.03 -0.69 5.27
CA GLY A 36 -7.43 -0.59 5.67
C GLY A 36 -7.65 -0.59 7.18
N GLN A 37 -6.77 -1.24 7.94
CA GLN A 37 -6.82 -1.26 9.41
C GLN A 37 -6.29 0.02 10.08
N ILE A 38 -5.51 0.84 9.37
CA ILE A 38 -4.85 2.02 9.96
C ILE A 38 -5.25 3.33 9.30
N LYS A 39 -6.05 3.31 8.22
CA LYS A 39 -6.38 4.52 7.45
C LYS A 39 -7.08 5.59 8.31
N ASP A 40 -7.92 5.18 9.25
CA ASP A 40 -8.66 6.09 10.15
C ASP A 40 -7.76 6.67 11.25
N ASP A 41 -6.58 6.06 11.47
CA ASP A 41 -5.56 6.56 12.38
C ASP A 41 -4.58 7.55 11.72
N LEU A 42 -4.69 7.76 10.40
CA LEU A 42 -3.84 8.69 9.66
C LEU A 42 -4.36 10.13 9.80
N VAL A 43 -3.44 11.09 9.81
CA VAL A 43 -3.78 12.51 9.95
C VAL A 43 -2.93 13.36 9.02
N GLY A 44 -3.53 14.43 8.49
CA GLY A 44 -2.89 15.40 7.61
C GLY A 44 -2.21 14.73 6.41
N ALA A 45 -0.94 15.12 6.16
CA ALA A 45 -0.16 14.66 5.02
C ALA A 45 0.01 13.12 4.93
N GLN A 46 -0.14 12.37 6.03
CA GLN A 46 -0.07 10.91 5.98
C GLN A 46 -1.27 10.32 5.21
N THR A 47 -2.45 10.90 5.37
CA THR A 47 -3.66 10.39 4.70
C THR A 47 -3.51 10.47 3.18
N ASP A 48 -3.04 11.61 2.67
CA ASP A 48 -2.85 11.85 1.23
C ASP A 48 -1.76 10.94 0.64
N ILE A 49 -0.63 10.80 1.34
CA ILE A 49 0.48 9.95 0.91
C ILE A 49 0.03 8.49 0.78
N PHE A 50 -0.65 7.97 1.81
CA PHE A 50 -1.10 6.58 1.80
C PHE A 50 -2.22 6.33 0.79
N ALA A 51 -3.15 7.27 0.60
CA ALA A 51 -4.18 7.18 -0.43
C ALA A 51 -3.58 7.15 -1.85
N SER A 52 -2.51 7.91 -2.08
CA SER A 52 -1.75 7.88 -3.34
C SER A 52 -1.08 6.52 -3.57
N PHE A 53 -0.49 5.92 -2.52
CA PHE A 53 0.06 4.57 -2.61
C PHE A 53 -1.03 3.54 -2.93
N GLU A 54 -2.16 3.58 -2.21
CA GLU A 54 -3.29 2.68 -2.46
C GLU A 54 -3.74 2.73 -3.93
N THR A 55 -3.94 3.94 -4.46
CA THR A 55 -4.39 4.14 -5.85
C THR A 55 -3.40 3.56 -6.85
N ASN A 56 -2.10 3.83 -6.68
CA ASN A 56 -1.06 3.34 -7.58
C ASN A 56 -0.91 1.82 -7.54
N ILE A 57 -0.95 1.23 -6.35
CA ILE A 57 -0.91 -0.21 -6.16
C ILE A 57 -2.13 -0.85 -6.85
N ARG A 58 -3.34 -0.37 -6.57
CA ARG A 58 -4.55 -0.91 -7.20
C ARG A 58 -4.51 -0.81 -8.71
N ASN A 59 -4.07 0.30 -9.28
CA ASN A 59 -3.98 0.47 -10.73
C ASN A 59 -2.99 -0.51 -11.36
N ARG A 60 -1.81 -0.70 -10.77
CA ARG A 60 -0.79 -1.63 -11.28
C ARG A 60 -1.25 -3.08 -11.22
N TYR A 61 -1.83 -3.50 -10.09
CA TYR A 61 -2.20 -4.89 -9.89
C TYR A 61 -3.57 -5.24 -10.51
N LYS A 62 -4.46 -4.27 -10.77
CA LYS A 62 -5.67 -4.47 -11.59
C LYS A 62 -5.32 -4.82 -13.03
N VAL A 63 -4.23 -4.26 -13.58
CA VAL A 63 -3.75 -4.58 -14.93
C VAL A 63 -3.30 -6.04 -15.02
N LEU A 64 -2.60 -6.55 -13.99
CA LEU A 64 -2.13 -7.95 -13.96
C LEU A 64 -3.28 -8.99 -13.91
N VAL A 65 -4.42 -8.66 -13.29
CA VAL A 65 -5.57 -9.57 -13.21
C VAL A 65 -6.39 -9.59 -14.50
N MET A 66 -6.31 -8.55 -15.34
CA MET A 66 -6.95 -8.57 -16.67
C MET A 66 -6.13 -9.38 -17.69
N ASP A 67 -4.81 -9.43 -17.56
CA ASP A 67 -3.94 -10.24 -18.43
C ASP A 67 -4.02 -11.75 -18.15
N THR A 68 -4.45 -12.18 -16.95
CA THR A 68 -4.61 -13.61 -16.62
C THR A 68 -5.92 -14.24 -17.12
N VAL A 69 -6.91 -13.43 -17.51
CA VAL A 69 -8.20 -13.93 -18.07
C VAL A 69 -8.15 -14.00 -19.60
N ALA A 70 -7.05 -13.59 -20.22
CA ALA A 70 -6.87 -13.59 -21.68
C ALA A 70 -6.12 -14.80 -22.26
N LEU A 71 -5.96 -15.89 -21.49
CA LEU A 71 -5.29 -17.14 -21.92
C LEU A 71 -6.24 -18.34 -21.97
#